data_AF-A0A7W1R794-F1
#
_entry.id   AF-A0A7W1R794-F1
#
_cell.length_a   1.000
_cell.length_b   1.000
_cell.length_c   1.000
_cell.angle_alpha   90.00
_cell.angle_beta   90.00
_cell.angle_gamma   90.00
#
_symmetry.space_group_name_H-M   'P 1'
#
loop_
_entity.id
_entity.type
_entity.pdbx_description
1 polymer ?
#
loop_
_entity_poly.entity_id
_entity_poly.type
_entity_poly.pdbx_seq_one_letter_code
_entity_poly.pdbx_strand_id
1 'polypeptide(L)'
;APFTNYGAWVDACAPGCDVVSSFFKEFRDEEEGDEQDEVFEGWASWSGTSFSAPIVTAALAREISLFGLDGAAAVERVVGDERLFRFPGLGTVVNLH
;
A
#
# COMPACT_ATOMS: atom_id res chain seq x y z
N ALA A 1 -0.05 -0.34 11.76
CA ALA A 1 1.36 -0.39 12.21
C ALA A 1 1.64 0.75 13.19
N PRO A 2 2.60 0.63 14.14
CA PRO A 2 2.88 1.70 15.11
C PRO A 2 3.27 3.06 14.51
N PHE A 3 3.86 3.06 13.31
CA PHE A 3 4.25 4.28 12.58
C PHE A 3 3.11 4.96 11.82
N THR A 4 1.90 4.39 11.79
CA THR A 4 0.81 4.94 10.98
C THR A 4 0.20 6.18 11.64
N ASN A 5 0.07 7.25 10.87
CA ASN A 5 -0.86 8.32 11.24
C ASN A 5 -2.30 7.82 11.12
N TYR A 6 -3.20 8.40 11.91
CA TYR A 6 -4.61 8.04 11.96
C TYR A 6 -5.47 9.28 12.20
N GLY A 7 -6.72 9.27 11.72
CA GLY A 7 -7.64 10.39 11.83
C GLY A 7 -8.85 10.26 10.92
N ALA A 8 -9.79 11.19 11.05
CA ALA A 8 -11.03 11.18 10.26
C ALA A 8 -10.81 11.40 8.76
N TRP A 9 -9.61 11.85 8.35
CA TRP A 9 -9.22 12.08 6.96
C TRP A 9 -8.65 10.83 6.27
N VAL A 10 -8.55 9.69 6.96
CA VAL A 10 -8.03 8.45 6.37
C VAL A 10 -9.19 7.64 5.82
N ASP A 11 -9.26 7.53 4.48
CA ASP A 11 -10.36 6.84 3.79
C ASP A 11 -10.19 5.31 3.78
N ALA A 12 -8.95 4.82 3.73
CA ALA A 12 -8.66 3.39 3.65
C ALA A 12 -7.31 3.03 4.27
N CYS A 13 -7.18 1.76 4.66
CA CYS A 13 -5.93 1.12 5.05
C CYS A 13 -5.78 -0.25 4.39
N ALA A 14 -4.54 -0.69 4.24
CA ALA A 14 -4.17 -1.96 3.65
C ALA A 14 -2.89 -2.48 4.34
N PRO A 15 -2.44 -3.72 4.08
CA PRO A 15 -1.13 -4.18 4.56
C PRO A 15 -0.02 -3.19 4.19
N GLY A 16 0.91 -2.96 5.11
CA GLY A 16 2.00 -2.00 4.91
C GLY A 16 3.22 -2.32 5.76
N CYS A 17 3.27 -3.52 6.34
CA CYS A 17 4.40 -4.05 7.08
C CYS A 17 4.83 -5.33 6.39
N ASP A 18 6.14 -5.51 6.29
CA ASP A 18 6.77 -6.69 5.70
C ASP A 18 6.26 -7.01 4.28
N VAL A 19 5.95 -5.97 3.49
CA VAL A 19 5.49 -6.11 2.12
C VAL A 19 6.69 -6.43 1.23
N VAL A 20 6.76 -7.65 0.71
CA VAL A 20 7.84 -8.05 -0.20
C VAL A 20 7.56 -7.49 -1.59
N SER A 21 8.48 -6.69 -2.11
CA SER A 21 8.38 -6.11 -3.46
C SER A 21 9.76 -5.93 -4.09
N SER A 22 9.77 -5.58 -5.37
CA SER A 22 10.99 -5.39 -6.16
C SER A 22 11.92 -4.37 -5.51
N PHE A 23 13.21 -4.65 -5.56
CA PHE A 23 14.27 -3.73 -5.19
C PHE A 23 15.44 -3.86 -6.16
N PHE A 24 16.42 -2.97 -6.06
CA PHE A 24 17.66 -3.07 -6.84
C PHE A 24 18.44 -4.31 -6.41
N LYS A 25 19.25 -4.88 -7.30
CA LYS A 25 20.11 -6.04 -6.97
C LYS A 25 21.40 -5.62 -6.25
N GLU A 26 21.96 -4.53 -6.74
CA GLU A 26 23.12 -3.88 -6.15
C GLU A 26 22.60 -2.52 -5.74
N PHE A 27 22.41 -2.32 -4.43
CA PHE A 27 22.08 -1.03 -3.88
C PHE A 27 23.30 -0.50 -3.15
N ARG A 28 23.72 0.70 -3.54
CA ARG A 28 24.80 1.42 -2.89
C ARG A 28 24.20 2.69 -2.31
N ASP A 29 24.25 2.82 -0.99
CA ASP A 29 23.90 4.06 -0.34
C ASP A 29 25.06 5.06 -0.54
N GLU A 30 24.77 6.19 -1.20
CA GLU A 30 25.77 7.24 -1.44
C GLU A 30 25.83 8.26 -0.28
N GLU A 31 24.86 8.26 0.64
CA GLU A 31 24.77 9.23 1.74
C GLU A 31 25.42 8.73 3.04
N GLU A 32 25.43 7.43 3.29
CA GLU A 32 26.06 6.82 4.47
C GLU A 32 27.47 6.32 4.12
N GLY A 33 28.44 7.23 4.24
CA GLY A 33 29.80 7.13 3.72
C GLY A 33 30.72 6.00 4.24
N ASP A 34 30.21 4.84 4.64
CA ASP A 34 30.98 3.60 4.85
C ASP A 34 30.07 2.36 5.06
N GLU A 35 28.89 2.28 4.44
CA GLU A 35 28.01 1.12 4.63
C GLU A 35 28.23 0.03 3.58
N GLN A 36 28.33 -1.20 4.06
CA GLN A 36 28.53 -2.41 3.25
C GLN A 36 27.53 -2.42 2.09
N ASP A 37 28.02 -2.65 0.86
CA ASP A 37 27.14 -2.88 -0.29
C ASP A 37 26.15 -4.01 0.08
N GLU A 38 24.91 -3.65 0.36
CA GLU A 38 23.87 -4.63 0.64
C GLU A 38 23.49 -5.26 -0.71
N VAL A 39 23.87 -6.52 -0.86
CA VAL A 39 23.52 -7.30 -2.05
C VAL A 39 22.11 -7.84 -1.84
N PHE A 40 21.19 -7.35 -2.66
CA PHE A 40 19.81 -7.81 -2.71
C PHE A 40 19.62 -8.70 -3.95
N GLU A 41 18.74 -9.69 -3.89
CA GLU A 41 18.40 -10.52 -5.06
C GLU A 41 17.26 -9.92 -5.91
N GLY A 42 17.15 -8.59 -5.91
CA GLY A 42 16.11 -7.85 -6.62
C GLY A 42 14.79 -7.70 -5.86
N TRP A 43 14.80 -8.01 -4.56
CA TRP A 43 13.64 -7.96 -3.68
C TRP A 43 14.03 -7.43 -2.31
N ALA A 44 13.12 -6.69 -1.67
CA ALA A 44 13.24 -6.26 -0.30
C ALA A 44 11.90 -6.36 0.43
N SER A 45 11.95 -6.39 1.76
CA SER A 45 10.78 -6.32 2.63
C SER A 45 10.55 -4.87 3.06
N TRP A 46 9.36 -4.36 2.83
CA TRP A 46 9.05 -2.95 2.99
C TRP A 46 8.02 -2.70 4.08
N SER A 47 8.29 -1.70 4.93
CA SER A 47 7.35 -1.22 5.93
C SER A 47 7.12 0.28 5.78
N GLY A 48 5.87 0.68 5.57
CA GLY A 48 5.47 2.07 5.43
C GLY A 48 4.08 2.21 4.82
N THR A 49 3.41 3.33 5.10
CA THR A 49 2.11 3.64 4.48
C THR A 49 2.22 3.80 2.96
N SER A 50 3.41 4.18 2.46
CA SER A 50 3.76 4.17 1.04
C SER A 50 3.59 2.80 0.37
N PHE A 51 3.66 1.70 1.12
CA PHE A 51 3.46 0.33 0.61
C PHE A 51 2.03 -0.17 0.77
N SER A 52 1.23 0.49 1.62
CA SER A 52 -0.23 0.27 1.66
C SER A 52 -0.95 0.94 0.49
N ALA A 53 -0.52 2.15 0.10
CA ALA A 53 -1.12 2.91 -1.00
C ALA A 53 -1.21 2.15 -2.35
N PRO A 54 -0.16 1.46 -2.84
CA PRO A 54 -0.26 0.71 -4.09
C PRO A 54 -1.20 -0.50 -4.00
N ILE A 55 -1.42 -1.09 -2.82
CA ILE A 55 -2.41 -2.18 -2.65
C ILE A 55 -3.83 -1.64 -2.84
N VAL A 56 -4.15 -0.48 -2.25
CA VAL A 56 -5.44 0.19 -2.48
C VAL A 56 -5.59 0.55 -3.96
N THR A 57 -4.53 1.10 -4.57
CA THR A 57 -4.53 1.47 -6.00
C THR A 57 -4.78 0.25 -6.90
N ALA A 58 -4.17 -0.89 -6.59
CA ALA A 58 -4.39 -2.14 -7.32
C ALA A 58 -5.84 -2.63 -7.20
N ALA A 59 -6.48 -2.47 -6.04
CA ALA A 59 -7.89 -2.83 -5.85
C ALA A 59 -8.82 -1.97 -6.71
N LEU A 60 -8.56 -0.66 -6.78
CA LEU A 60 -9.28 0.25 -7.66
C LEU A 60 -9.06 -0.12 -9.14
N ALA A 61 -7.80 -0.33 -9.54
CA ALA A 61 -7.44 -0.70 -10.91
C ALA A 61 -8.08 -2.02 -11.35
N ARG A 62 -8.20 -3.00 -10.42
CA ARG A 62 -8.90 -4.26 -10.65
C ARG A 62 -10.39 -4.03 -10.96
N GLU A 63 -11.07 -3.18 -10.19
CA GLU A 63 -12.49 -2.89 -10.44
C GLU A 63 -12.70 -2.17 -11.77
N ILE A 64 -11.84 -1.19 -12.08
CA ILE A 64 -11.83 -0.49 -13.36
C ILE A 64 -11.65 -1.49 -14.51
N SER A 65 -10.65 -2.39 -14.40
CA SER A 65 -10.28 -3.30 -15.48
C SER A 65 -11.29 -4.44 -15.69
N LEU A 66 -11.81 -5.02 -14.60
CA LEU A 66 -12.69 -6.20 -14.68
C LEU A 66 -14.14 -5.85 -14.93
N PHE A 67 -14.61 -4.68 -14.45
CA PHE A 67 -16.02 -4.30 -14.51
C PHE A 67 -16.27 -3.04 -15.34
N GLY A 68 -15.24 -2.44 -15.93
CA GLY A 68 -15.36 -1.24 -16.77
C GLY A 68 -15.83 -0.01 -15.99
N LEU A 69 -15.55 0.04 -14.68
CA LEU A 69 -15.89 1.19 -13.85
C LEU A 69 -14.98 2.37 -14.18
N ASP A 70 -15.49 3.59 -14.01
CA ASP A 70 -14.62 4.76 -13.90
C ASP A 70 -13.95 4.83 -12.51
N GLY A 71 -13.03 5.77 -12.35
CA GLY A 71 -12.28 5.92 -11.11
C GLY A 71 -13.17 6.24 -9.90
N ALA A 72 -14.21 7.04 -10.06
CA ALA A 72 -15.09 7.42 -8.96
C ALA A 72 -15.96 6.23 -8.50
N ALA A 73 -16.51 5.47 -9.45
CA ALA A 73 -17.27 4.26 -9.17
C ALA A 73 -16.40 3.15 -8.54
N ALA A 74 -15.13 3.04 -8.95
CA ALA A 74 -14.19 2.13 -8.30
C ALA A 74 -13.90 2.54 -6.84
N VAL A 75 -13.70 3.84 -6.57
CA VAL A 75 -13.50 4.36 -5.21
C VAL A 75 -14.73 4.10 -4.34
N GLU A 76 -15.93 4.37 -4.85
CA GLU A 76 -17.16 4.10 -4.11
C GLU A 76 -17.26 2.62 -3.74
N ARG A 77 -16.95 1.73 -4.67
CA ARG A 77 -17.06 0.28 -4.46
C ARG A 77 -15.99 -0.30 -3.54
N VAL A 78 -14.76 0.22 -3.57
CA VAL A 78 -13.61 -0.33 -2.83
C VAL A 78 -13.41 0.36 -1.48
N VAL A 79 -13.82 1.63 -1.36
CA VAL A 79 -13.54 2.48 -0.20
C VAL A 79 -14.82 3.07 0.39
N GLY A 80 -15.71 3.61 -0.47
CA GLY A 80 -16.89 4.39 -0.06
C GLY A 80 -18.03 3.58 0.55
N ASP A 81 -18.23 2.33 0.13
CA ASP A 81 -19.35 1.49 0.54
C ASP A 81 -19.37 1.27 2.06
N GLU A 82 -20.42 1.77 2.71
CA GLU A 82 -20.60 1.76 4.17
C GLU A 82 -20.69 0.36 4.76
N ARG A 83 -20.95 -0.66 3.93
CA ARG A 83 -21.01 -2.07 4.36
C ARG A 83 -19.62 -2.68 4.52
N LEU A 84 -18.57 -2.01 4.02
CA LEU A 84 -17.20 -2.50 4.12
C LEU A 84 -16.69 -2.41 5.54
N PHE A 85 -15.83 -3.35 5.91
CA PHE A 85 -15.20 -3.36 7.22
C PHE A 85 -14.25 -2.17 7.37
N ARG A 86 -14.35 -1.45 8.49
CA ARG A 86 -13.61 -0.21 8.76
C ARG A 86 -12.98 -0.24 10.14
N PHE A 87 -11.78 0.31 10.24
CA PHE A 87 -11.14 0.60 11.52
C PHE A 87 -11.35 2.09 11.87
N PRO A 88 -11.76 2.42 13.11
CA PRO A 88 -11.82 3.81 13.55
C PRO A 88 -10.48 4.53 13.33
N GLY A 89 -10.51 5.65 12.60
CA GLY A 89 -9.33 6.47 12.29
C GLY A 89 -8.41 5.92 11.19
N LEU A 90 -8.75 4.79 10.56
CA LEU A 90 -7.97 4.17 9.47
C LEU A 90 -8.82 3.82 8.24
N GLY A 91 -10.12 4.15 8.25
CA GLY A 91 -11.00 3.96 7.11
C GLY A 91 -11.28 2.50 6.76
N THR A 92 -11.63 2.26 5.50
CA THR A 92 -11.97 0.94 4.95
C THR A 92 -10.75 0.03 4.85
N VAL A 93 -10.89 -1.21 5.29
CA VAL A 93 -9.84 -2.23 5.18
C VAL A 93 -9.86 -2.83 3.78
N VAL A 94 -8.85 -2.51 3.00
CA VAL A 94 -8.64 -3.07 1.65
C VAL A 94 -7.67 -4.23 1.74
N ASN A 95 -8.17 -5.43 1.48
CA ASN A 95 -7.35 -6.64 1.38
C ASN A 95 -7.59 -7.29 0.02
N LEU A 96 -6.52 -7.45 -0.75
CA LEU A 96 -6.56 -8.18 -2.01
C LEU A 96 -6.18 -9.63 -1.74
N HIS A 97 -7.07 -10.55 -2.11
CA HIS A 97 -6.83 -11.99 -2.12
C HIS A 97 -6.53 -12.47 -3.54
#